data_AF-A0A229RGR1-F1
#
_entry.id   AF-A0A229RGR1-F1
#
_cell.length_a   1.000
_cell.length_b   1.000
_cell.length_c   1.000
_cell.angle_alpha   90.00
_cell.angle_beta   90.00
_cell.angle_gamma   90.00
#
_symmetry.space_group_name_H-M   'P 1'
#
loop_
_entity.id
_entity.type
_entity.pdbx_description
1 polymer ?
#
loop_
_entity_poly.entity_id
_entity_poly.type
_entity_poly.pdbx_seq_one_letter_code
_entity_poly.pdbx_strand_id
1 'polypeptide(L)'
;MRKSLKRLSVVGAAALGLLVAVPASPAFAIGEVACGNRDDFVKLDISFGNGMGTNKCFANGGVTGTNIGGVYNVFSGNNKVTVNYERNGRYESSTLGYWQGVGFSGTVRVYEVRIW
;
A
#
# COMPACT_ATOMS: atom_id res chain seq x y z
N MET A 1 -73.01 30.02 -4.65
CA MET A 1 -72.48 29.53 -3.35
C MET A 1 -71.15 28.81 -3.59
N ARG A 2 -70.16 29.23 -2.80
CA ARG A 2 -68.77 28.80 -2.56
C ARG A 2 -68.26 27.46 -3.16
N LYS A 3 -67.15 27.57 -3.91
CA LYS A 3 -66.22 26.47 -4.28
C LYS A 3 -65.57 25.86 -3.02
N SER A 4 -65.38 24.55 -2.98
CA SER A 4 -64.49 23.90 -2.00
C SER A 4 -63.64 22.83 -2.68
N LEU A 5 -62.39 23.19 -2.98
CA LEU A 5 -61.30 22.26 -3.32
C LEU A 5 -60.94 21.46 -2.07
N LYS A 6 -61.01 20.13 -2.12
CA LYS A 6 -60.43 19.27 -1.09
C LYS A 6 -58.98 18.93 -1.45
N ARG A 7 -58.12 19.77 -0.87
CA ARG A 7 -56.71 19.62 -0.47
C ARG A 7 -56.00 18.31 -0.85
N LEU A 8 -54.94 18.47 -1.66
CA LEU A 8 -53.81 17.54 -1.76
C LEU A 8 -53.14 17.39 -0.38
N SER A 9 -52.89 16.16 0.04
CA SER A 9 -51.95 15.84 1.12
C SER A 9 -50.74 15.13 0.51
N VAL A 10 -49.71 15.90 0.19
CA VAL A 10 -48.39 15.38 -0.17
C VAL A 10 -47.69 15.04 1.15
N VAL A 11 -47.55 13.74 1.43
CA VAL A 11 -46.73 13.27 2.55
C VAL A 11 -45.27 13.24 2.07
N GLY A 12 -44.51 14.27 2.43
CA GLY A 12 -43.06 14.32 2.19
C GLY A 12 -42.34 13.46 3.23
N ALA A 13 -41.70 12.38 2.80
CA ALA A 13 -40.78 11.62 3.64
C ALA A 13 -39.44 12.36 3.69
N ALA A 14 -39.07 12.88 4.86
CA ALA A 14 -37.73 13.43 5.09
C ALA A 14 -36.76 12.28 5.38
N ALA A 15 -35.89 11.96 4.42
CA ALA A 15 -34.79 11.03 4.63
C ALA A 15 -33.63 11.75 5.32
N LEU A 16 -33.45 11.52 6.63
CA LEU A 16 -32.25 11.94 7.35
C LEU A 16 -31.12 10.96 7.03
N GLY A 17 -30.20 11.36 6.15
CA GLY A 17 -28.98 10.61 5.89
C GLY A 17 -28.03 10.69 7.07
N LEU A 18 -27.71 9.55 7.69
CA LEU A 18 -26.61 9.48 8.66
C LEU A 18 -25.29 9.66 7.91
N LEU A 19 -24.63 10.80 8.12
CA LEU A 19 -23.23 10.98 7.77
C LEU A 19 -22.41 10.21 8.81
N VAL A 20 -21.99 9.00 8.47
CA VAL A 20 -21.02 8.26 9.28
C VAL A 20 -19.68 8.98 9.13
N ALA A 21 -19.23 9.63 10.20
CA ALA A 21 -17.89 10.20 10.27
C ALA A 21 -16.89 9.03 10.25
N VAL A 22 -16.39 8.69 9.06
CA VAL A 22 -15.26 7.77 8.95
C VAL A 22 -14.06 8.53 9.51
N PRO A 23 -13.36 8.01 10.55
CA PRO A 23 -12.13 8.62 11.00
C PRO A 23 -11.17 8.69 9.82
N ALA A 24 -10.79 9.91 9.45
CA ALA A 24 -9.72 10.14 8.49
C ALA A 24 -8.41 9.72 9.17
N SER A 25 -8.05 8.44 9.04
CA SER A 25 -6.72 7.98 9.39
C SER A 25 -5.70 8.88 8.67
N PRO A 26 -4.58 9.28 9.32
CA PRO A 26 -3.55 10.03 8.63
C PRO A 26 -3.12 9.26 7.38
N ALA A 27 -3.14 9.93 6.23
CA ALA A 27 -2.62 9.38 4.99
C ALA A 27 -1.10 9.30 5.13
N PHE A 28 -0.62 8.20 5.70
CA PHE A 28 0.77 7.81 5.70
C PHE A 28 1.20 7.62 4.23
N ALA A 29 1.83 8.65 3.66
CA ALA A 29 2.21 8.70 2.25
C ALA A 29 3.58 8.02 2.06
N ILE A 30 3.57 6.69 2.04
CA ILE A 30 4.71 5.93 1.55
C ILE A 30 5.03 6.36 0.12
N GLY A 31 6.30 6.52 -0.18
CA GLY A 31 6.76 6.96 -1.51
C GLY A 31 7.98 6.20 -1.98
N GLU A 32 8.05 5.92 -3.28
CA GLU A 32 9.31 5.50 -3.91
C GLU A 32 10.27 6.70 -3.94
N VAL A 33 11.49 6.49 -3.48
CA VAL A 33 12.55 7.49 -3.40
C VAL A 33 13.83 6.97 -4.03
N ALA A 34 14.71 7.87 -4.45
CA ALA A 34 16.05 7.49 -4.87
C ALA A 34 16.82 6.89 -3.68
N CYS A 35 17.43 5.72 -3.86
CA CYS A 35 18.19 5.05 -2.80
C CYS A 35 19.43 5.85 -2.38
N GLY A 36 20.16 6.43 -3.33
CA GLY A 36 21.42 7.12 -3.07
C GLY A 36 22.40 6.25 -2.27
N ASN A 37 23.09 6.85 -1.31
CA ASN A 37 23.98 6.15 -0.37
C ASN A 37 23.31 5.89 0.98
N ARG A 38 21.97 5.81 1.02
CA ARG A 38 21.19 5.64 2.24
C ARG A 38 20.89 4.17 2.50
N ASP A 39 20.95 3.78 3.76
CA ASP A 39 20.67 2.43 4.26
C ASP A 39 19.43 2.37 5.15
N ASP A 40 18.86 3.51 5.54
CA ASP A 40 17.70 3.61 6.42
C ASP A 40 16.36 3.47 5.70
N PHE A 41 16.33 3.44 4.37
CA PHE A 41 15.11 3.19 3.60
C PHE A 41 14.85 1.70 3.43
N VAL A 42 13.58 1.34 3.21
CA VAL A 42 13.27 0.00 2.70
C VAL A 42 13.83 -0.09 1.29
N LYS A 43 14.66 -1.10 1.02
CA LYS A 43 15.30 -1.31 -0.28
C LYS A 43 14.92 -2.67 -0.84
N LEU A 44 14.45 -2.69 -2.08
CA LEU A 44 14.28 -3.90 -2.89
C LEU A 44 15.45 -3.96 -3.88
N ASP A 45 16.32 -4.97 -3.73
CA ASP A 45 17.37 -5.23 -4.71
C ASP A 45 16.82 -6.13 -5.82
N ILE A 46 17.01 -5.71 -7.06
CA ILE A 46 16.37 -6.25 -8.26
C ILE A 46 17.45 -6.75 -9.22
N SER A 47 17.28 -7.95 -9.74
CA SER A 47 18.09 -8.53 -10.79
C SER A 47 17.34 -8.54 -12.11
N PHE A 48 18.02 -8.14 -13.19
CA PHE A 48 17.52 -8.26 -14.56
C PHE A 48 18.07 -9.49 -15.29
N GLY A 49 18.89 -10.30 -14.60
CA GLY A 49 19.67 -11.38 -15.21
C GLY A 49 21.00 -10.90 -15.78
N ASN A 50 21.84 -11.84 -16.22
CA ASN A 50 23.15 -11.58 -16.84
C ASN A 50 24.11 -10.71 -15.99
N GLY A 51 24.01 -10.80 -14.66
CA GLY A 51 24.83 -10.02 -13.73
C GLY A 51 24.43 -8.54 -13.60
N MET A 52 23.33 -8.11 -14.23
CA MET A 52 22.80 -6.75 -14.12
C MET A 52 21.69 -6.65 -13.08
N GLY A 53 21.59 -5.49 -12.45
CA GLY A 53 20.55 -5.22 -11.45
C GLY A 53 20.38 -3.75 -11.15
N THR A 54 19.39 -3.46 -10.32
CA THR A 54 19.11 -2.13 -9.77
C THR A 54 18.52 -2.26 -8.37
N ASN A 55 18.12 -1.16 -7.77
CA ASN A 55 17.32 -1.15 -6.56
C ASN A 55 16.17 -0.14 -6.64
N LYS A 56 15.16 -0.36 -5.81
CA LYS A 56 14.08 0.60 -5.54
C LYS A 56 13.99 0.81 -4.04
N CYS A 57 13.88 2.06 -3.61
CA CYS A 57 13.76 2.41 -2.21
C CYS A 57 12.42 3.04 -1.90
N PHE A 58 11.90 2.75 -0.71
CA PHE A 58 10.65 3.28 -0.19
C PHE A 58 10.89 3.94 1.16
N ALA A 59 10.25 5.09 1.36
CA ALA A 59 10.33 5.88 2.58
C ALA A 59 8.94 6.33 3.04
N ASN A 60 8.89 6.77 4.30
CA ASN A 60 7.69 7.13 5.04
C ASN A 60 6.76 5.94 5.34
N GLY A 61 6.07 6.02 6.48
CA GLY A 61 5.01 5.07 6.80
C GLY A 61 3.94 5.05 5.71
N GLY A 62 3.26 3.92 5.56
CA GLY A 62 2.13 3.77 4.64
C GLY A 62 2.13 2.44 3.90
N VAL A 63 1.17 2.29 3.00
CA VAL A 63 1.06 1.13 2.11
C VAL A 63 0.99 1.59 0.65
N THR A 64 1.77 0.94 -0.21
CA THR A 64 1.74 1.18 -1.65
C THR A 64 1.66 -0.13 -2.42
N GLY A 65 0.73 -0.18 -3.36
CA GLY A 65 0.67 -1.24 -4.35
C GLY A 65 1.79 -1.06 -5.37
N THR A 66 2.41 -2.15 -5.77
CA THR A 66 3.50 -2.15 -6.74
C THR A 66 3.41 -3.40 -7.63
N ASN A 67 4.35 -3.55 -8.57
CA ASN A 67 4.47 -4.74 -9.41
C ASN A 67 5.93 -4.85 -9.86
N ILE A 68 6.81 -5.15 -8.92
CA ILE A 68 8.26 -5.17 -9.12
C ILE A 68 8.71 -6.63 -9.21
N GLY A 69 9.02 -7.07 -10.43
CA GLY A 69 9.66 -8.37 -10.67
C GLY A 69 11.17 -8.33 -10.46
N GLY A 70 11.79 -9.50 -10.35
CA GLY A 70 13.25 -9.61 -10.26
C GLY A 70 13.81 -9.34 -8.87
N VAL A 71 12.97 -9.14 -7.86
CA VAL A 71 13.43 -8.86 -6.49
C VAL A 71 14.09 -10.11 -5.92
N TYR A 72 15.36 -10.03 -5.55
CA TYR A 72 16.09 -11.14 -4.93
C TYR A 72 16.44 -10.88 -3.46
N ASN A 73 16.38 -9.63 -3.02
CA ASN A 73 16.60 -9.25 -1.63
C ASN A 73 15.72 -8.06 -1.23
N VAL A 74 15.23 -8.08 0.00
CA VAL A 74 14.59 -6.92 0.65
C VAL A 74 15.38 -6.59 1.90
N PHE A 75 15.75 -5.33 2.06
CA PHE A 75 16.33 -4.79 3.29
C PHE A 75 15.39 -3.75 3.88
N SER A 76 15.13 -3.82 5.19
CA SER A 76 14.15 -2.95 5.85
C SER A 76 14.67 -1.57 6.21
N GLY A 77 16.00 -1.41 6.30
CA GLY A 77 16.61 -0.18 6.81
C GLY A 77 16.09 0.17 8.20
N ASN A 78 15.90 1.46 8.49
CA ASN A 78 15.36 1.91 9.77
C ASN A 78 13.83 1.86 9.83
N ASN A 79 13.22 0.83 9.24
CA ASN A 79 11.77 0.67 9.20
C ASN A 79 11.35 -0.72 9.65
N LYS A 80 10.14 -0.82 10.20
CA LYS A 80 9.41 -2.08 10.20
C LYS A 80 8.62 -2.15 8.90
N VAL A 81 8.80 -3.23 8.13
CA VAL A 81 8.20 -3.36 6.79
C VAL A 81 7.55 -4.72 6.61
N THR A 82 6.40 -4.73 5.94
CA THR A 82 5.78 -5.95 5.39
C THR A 82 5.79 -5.87 3.88
N VAL A 83 6.26 -6.93 3.21
CA VAL A 83 6.22 -7.06 1.76
C VAL A 83 5.34 -8.24 1.37
N ASN A 84 4.41 -8.02 0.45
CA ASN A 84 3.61 -9.09 -0.14
C ASN A 84 4.15 -9.38 -1.54
N TYR A 85 4.43 -10.64 -1.82
CA TYR A 85 5.09 -11.06 -3.05
C TYR A 85 4.56 -12.40 -3.54
N GLU A 86 4.76 -12.67 -4.82
CA GLU A 86 4.49 -13.98 -5.41
C GLU A 86 5.79 -14.72 -5.69
N ARG A 87 5.79 -15.99 -5.30
CA ARG A 87 6.85 -16.95 -5.57
C ARG A 87 6.23 -18.21 -6.15
N ASN A 88 6.62 -18.57 -7.37
CA ASN A 88 6.15 -19.79 -8.05
C ASN A 88 4.61 -19.92 -8.07
N GLY A 89 3.89 -18.82 -8.37
CA GLY A 89 2.43 -18.79 -8.42
C GLY A 89 1.73 -18.79 -7.05
N ARG A 90 2.46 -18.68 -5.94
CA ARG A 90 1.90 -18.56 -4.59
C ARG A 90 2.16 -17.18 -4.02
N TYR A 91 1.12 -16.60 -3.44
CA TYR A 91 1.22 -15.33 -2.72
C TYR A 91 1.73 -15.59 -1.30
N GLU A 92 2.77 -14.87 -0.92
CA GLU A 92 3.45 -14.95 0.37
C GLU A 92 3.63 -13.54 0.95
N SER A 93 3.92 -13.47 2.24
CA SER A 93 4.21 -12.22 2.94
C SER A 93 5.39 -12.41 3.89
N SER A 94 6.26 -11.40 3.95
CA SER A 94 7.36 -11.35 4.91
C SER A 94 7.31 -10.03 5.65
N THR A 95 7.41 -10.08 6.98
CA THR A 95 7.54 -8.88 7.83
C THR A 95 8.92 -8.86 8.45
N LEU A 96 9.61 -7.74 8.24
CA LEU A 96 10.94 -7.47 8.76
C LEU A 96 10.85 -6.37 9.81
N GLY A 97 11.58 -6.54 10.91
CA GLY A 97 11.89 -5.47 11.85
C GLY A 97 13.00 -4.56 11.33
N TYR A 98 13.46 -3.64 12.17
CA TYR A 98 14.51 -2.69 11.83
C TYR A 98 15.84 -3.39 11.50
N TRP A 99 16.52 -2.92 10.46
CA TRP A 99 17.86 -3.34 10.04
C TRP A 99 17.97 -4.83 9.72
N GLN A 100 16.91 -5.39 9.14
CA GLN A 100 16.83 -6.80 8.75
C GLN A 100 16.74 -6.94 7.24
N GLY A 101 17.14 -8.11 6.74
CA GLY A 101 16.99 -8.46 5.33
C GLY A 101 16.42 -9.86 5.14
N VAL A 102 15.75 -10.06 4.02
CA VAL A 102 15.35 -11.38 3.53
C VAL A 102 15.80 -11.52 2.09
N GLY A 103 16.62 -12.54 1.84
CA GLY A 103 17.01 -12.98 0.51
C GLY A 103 16.09 -14.08 0.01
N PHE A 104 15.80 -14.08 -1.28
CA PHE A 104 15.01 -15.12 -1.94
C PHE A 104 15.92 -16.05 -2.73
N SER A 105 15.61 -17.35 -2.71
CA SER A 105 16.24 -18.31 -3.62
C SER A 105 15.72 -18.08 -5.04
N GLY A 106 16.40 -17.22 -5.80
CA GLY A 106 15.99 -16.75 -7.13
C GLY A 106 15.44 -15.32 -7.06
N THR A 107 14.37 -15.05 -7.80
CA THR A 107 13.67 -13.76 -7.78
C THR A 107 12.18 -13.93 -7.57
N VAL A 108 11.56 -12.99 -6.86
CA VAL A 108 10.11 -12.91 -6.67
C VAL A 108 9.54 -11.66 -7.34
N ARG A 109 8.21 -11.60 -7.41
CA ARG A 109 7.49 -10.38 -7.80
C ARG A 109 6.81 -9.78 -6.58
N VAL A 110 7.22 -8.59 -6.18
CA VAL A 110 6.62 -7.84 -5.07
C VAL A 110 5.44 -7.03 -5.59
N TYR A 111 4.33 -7.10 -4.86
CA TYR A 111 3.08 -6.43 -5.22
C TYR A 111 2.60 -5.41 -4.19
N GLU A 112 3.10 -5.46 -2.96
CA GLU A 112 2.80 -4.45 -1.95
C GLU A 112 4.02 -4.26 -1.04
N VAL A 113 4.28 -3.01 -0.68
CA VAL A 113 5.20 -2.63 0.38
C VAL A 113 4.41 -1.83 1.42
N ARG A 114 4.53 -2.22 2.69
CA ARG A 114 3.93 -1.53 3.82
C ARG A 114 5.00 -1.19 4.85
N ILE A 115 5.17 0.10 5.14
CA ILE A 115 6.02 0.61 6.22
C ILE A 115 5.12 1.01 7.39
N TRP A 116 5.48 0.56 8.59
CA TRP A 116 4.71 0.78 9.83
C TRP A 116 5.22 1.96 10.63
#